data_AF-A0A2A4JIJ3-F1
#
_entry.id   AF-A0A2A4JIJ3-F1
#
_cell.length_a   1.000
_cell.length_b   1.000
_cell.length_c   1.000
_cell.angle_alpha   90.00
_cell.angle_beta   90.00
_cell.angle_gamma   90.00
#
_symmetry.space_group_name_H-M   'P 1'
#
loop_
_entity.id
_entity.type
_entity.pdbx_description
1 polymer ?
#
loop_
_entity_poly.entity_id
_entity_poly.type
_entity_poly.pdbx_seq_one_letter_code
_entity_poly.pdbx_strand_id
1 'polypeptide(L)'
;AEGNRIPMEGVPLDYAPDRNLFVRIVFSIVLFMLILTAGFVAFVYMTDARRLFLRYGMIFMLVGMIGMISLNYAMMCSPCTRVPPCNFICLFLAFDFTQFLIYVVVIATAFGALAMIVSITMLVTNTRFTPLILVILVIGTLLNVVILIMELQMILGGRSVELSEDDYALAAFMLYTSIVDIFLRIVQILGIIDQG
;
A
#
# COMPACT_ATOMS: atom_id res chain seq x y z
N ALA A 1 20.71 50.08 14.83
CA ALA A 1 19.48 49.41 14.36
C ALA A 1 19.89 48.26 13.45
N GLU A 2 20.38 47.17 14.03
CA GLU A 2 20.69 45.96 13.29
C GLU A 2 19.44 45.08 13.36
N GLY A 3 18.74 44.99 12.22
CA GLY A 3 17.60 44.12 12.07
C GLY A 3 18.05 42.68 12.25
N ASN A 4 17.61 42.07 13.34
CA ASN A 4 17.69 40.65 13.60
C ASN A 4 16.97 39.90 12.47
N ARG A 5 17.72 39.55 11.42
CA ARG A 5 17.22 38.67 10.35
C ARG A 5 17.03 37.30 10.99
N ILE A 6 15.75 36.98 11.24
CA ILE A 6 15.28 35.63 11.48
C ILE A 6 15.94 34.74 10.40
N PRO A 7 16.68 33.67 10.76
CA PRO A 7 17.18 32.75 9.75
C PRO A 7 15.96 32.27 8.97
N MET A 8 15.98 32.41 7.65
CA MET A 8 14.94 31.80 6.82
C MET A 8 15.07 30.30 7.05
N GLU A 9 14.19 29.78 7.91
CA GLU A 9 13.91 28.37 8.06
C GLU A 9 13.75 27.84 6.65
N GLY A 10 14.68 26.99 6.22
CA GLY A 10 14.67 26.41 4.88
C GLY A 10 13.27 25.86 4.62
N VAL A 11 12.83 25.95 3.36
CA VAL A 11 11.51 25.47 2.97
C VAL A 11 11.29 24.09 3.61
N PRO A 12 10.22 23.86 4.39
CA PRO A 12 9.99 22.55 4.96
C PRO A 12 9.94 21.53 3.80
N LEU A 13 10.83 20.54 3.84
CA LEU A 13 11.21 19.59 2.76
C LEU A 13 12.43 19.95 1.86
N ASP A 14 13.32 20.86 2.25
CA ASP A 14 14.58 21.05 1.51
C ASP A 14 15.65 20.03 1.95
N TYR A 15 15.57 18.81 1.42
CA TYR A 15 16.57 17.74 1.62
C TYR A 15 17.73 17.87 0.62
N ALA A 16 18.72 16.99 0.71
CA ALA A 16 19.75 16.86 -0.33
C ALA A 16 19.09 16.73 -1.73
N PRO A 17 19.65 17.37 -2.78
CA PRO A 17 19.03 17.42 -4.10
C PRO A 17 18.67 16.05 -4.68
N ASP A 18 19.45 15.02 -4.33
CA ASP A 18 19.25 13.64 -4.76
C ASP A 18 18.00 12.99 -4.10
N ARG A 19 17.76 13.25 -2.81
CA ARG A 19 16.52 12.84 -2.11
C ARG A 19 15.29 13.54 -2.64
N ASN A 20 15.39 14.83 -2.96
CA ASN A 20 14.29 15.58 -3.56
C ASN A 20 13.90 15.00 -4.93
N LEU A 21 14.87 14.52 -5.71
CA LEU A 21 14.64 13.83 -6.98
C LEU A 21 13.97 12.47 -6.75
N PHE A 22 14.50 11.67 -5.82
CA PHE A 22 13.92 10.37 -5.45
C PHE A 22 12.44 10.50 -5.06
N VAL A 23 12.13 11.39 -4.12
CA VAL A 23 10.76 11.64 -3.65
C VAL A 23 9.85 12.02 -4.82
N ARG A 24 10.27 12.97 -5.66
CA ARG A 24 9.49 13.40 -6.83
C ARG A 24 9.21 12.24 -7.80
N ILE A 25 10.20 11.40 -8.08
CA ILE A 25 10.04 10.23 -8.95
C ILE A 25 9.02 9.26 -8.35
N VAL A 26 9.15 8.89 -7.08
CA VAL A 26 8.23 7.97 -6.40
C VAL A 26 6.79 8.46 -6.47
N PHE A 27 6.54 9.72 -6.08
CA PHE A 27 5.19 10.28 -6.11
C PHE A 27 4.64 10.41 -7.54
N SER A 28 5.48 10.68 -8.54
CA SER A 28 5.06 10.74 -9.94
C SER A 28 4.61 9.36 -10.48
N ILE A 29 5.33 8.30 -10.11
CA ILE A 29 4.98 6.91 -10.48
C ILE A 29 3.66 6.52 -9.83
N VAL A 30 3.51 6.80 -8.53
CA VAL A 30 2.28 6.50 -7.78
C VAL A 30 1.08 7.23 -8.38
N LEU A 31 1.24 8.52 -8.71
CA LEU A 31 0.19 9.30 -9.35
C LEU A 31 -0.23 8.68 -10.69
N PHE A 32 0.73 8.29 -11.51
CA PHE A 32 0.46 7.64 -12.79
C PHE A 32 -0.29 6.32 -12.62
N MET A 33 0.14 5.47 -11.67
CA MET A 33 -0.56 4.22 -11.34
C MET A 33 -2.01 4.47 -10.89
N LEU A 34 -2.23 5.48 -10.03
CA LEU A 34 -3.57 5.84 -9.55
C LEU A 34 -4.48 6.35 -10.68
N ILE A 35 -3.95 7.15 -11.61
CA ILE A 35 -4.71 7.63 -12.78
C ILE A 35 -5.12 6.45 -13.67
N LEU A 36 -4.21 5.51 -13.94
CA LEU A 36 -4.53 4.32 -14.72
C LEU A 36 -5.62 3.46 -14.04
N THR A 37 -5.49 3.24 -12.74
CA THR A 37 -6.49 2.47 -11.96
C THR A 37 -7.85 3.16 -11.95
N ALA A 38 -7.89 4.47 -11.73
CA ALA A 38 -9.13 5.25 -11.78
C ALA A 38 -9.76 5.23 -13.18
N GLY A 39 -8.94 5.37 -14.23
CA GLY A 39 -9.39 5.29 -15.62
C GLY A 39 -9.99 3.93 -15.96
N PHE A 40 -9.37 2.83 -15.50
CA PHE A 40 -9.91 1.48 -15.67
C PHE A 40 -11.25 1.30 -14.96
N VAL A 41 -11.35 1.73 -13.69
CA VAL A 41 -12.61 1.67 -12.92
C VAL A 41 -13.71 2.47 -13.61
N ALA A 42 -13.41 3.69 -14.08
CA ALA A 42 -14.36 4.52 -14.80
C ALA A 42 -14.82 3.86 -16.12
N PHE A 43 -13.90 3.26 -16.88
CA PHE A 43 -14.22 2.52 -18.10
C PHE A 43 -15.16 1.34 -17.84
N VAL A 44 -14.88 0.54 -16.81
CA VAL A 44 -15.73 -0.60 -16.41
C VAL A 44 -17.13 -0.12 -15.99
N TYR A 45 -17.21 1.01 -15.28
CA TYR A 45 -18.48 1.56 -14.83
C TYR A 45 -19.34 2.11 -15.97
N MET A 46 -18.73 2.79 -16.94
CA MET A 46 -19.42 3.41 -18.08
C MET A 46 -19.88 2.40 -19.14
N THR A 47 -19.27 1.22 -19.20
CA THR A 47 -19.57 0.19 -20.22
C THR A 47 -20.41 -0.96 -19.66
N ASP A 48 -20.93 -1.81 -20.54
CA ASP A 48 -21.63 -3.05 -20.16
C ASP A 48 -20.78 -4.03 -19.34
N ALA A 49 -19.46 -3.79 -19.29
CA ALA A 49 -18.53 -4.52 -18.43
C ALA A 49 -18.95 -4.48 -16.96
N ARG A 50 -19.64 -3.44 -16.49
CA ARG A 50 -20.21 -3.39 -15.13
C ARG A 50 -21.08 -4.61 -14.83
N ARG A 51 -21.92 -5.06 -15.77
CA ARG A 51 -22.80 -6.22 -15.56
C ARG A 51 -22.00 -7.52 -15.46
N LEU A 52 -20.96 -7.65 -16.27
CA LEU A 52 -20.03 -8.77 -16.21
C LEU A 52 -19.27 -8.77 -14.88
N PHE A 53 -18.82 -7.60 -14.43
CA PHE A 53 -18.09 -7.42 -13.18
C PHE A 53 -18.97 -7.64 -11.96
N LEU A 54 -20.27 -7.35 -12.01
CA LEU A 54 -21.20 -7.69 -10.92
C LEU A 54 -21.55 -9.18 -10.91
N ARG A 55 -21.61 -9.84 -12.08
CA ARG A 55 -21.94 -11.27 -12.20
C ARG A 55 -20.77 -12.19 -11.86
N TYR A 56 -19.57 -11.86 -12.31
CA TYR A 56 -18.34 -12.63 -12.07
C TYR A 56 -17.36 -11.93 -11.14
N GLY A 57 -17.80 -10.88 -10.43
CA GLY A 57 -16.94 -10.01 -9.62
C GLY A 57 -16.11 -10.74 -8.58
N MET A 58 -16.65 -11.81 -8.00
CA MET A 58 -15.90 -12.65 -7.07
C MET A 58 -14.66 -13.28 -7.73
N ILE A 59 -14.78 -13.77 -8.97
CA ILE A 59 -13.66 -14.35 -9.71
C ILE A 59 -12.61 -13.27 -10.00
N PHE A 60 -13.05 -12.10 -10.47
CA PHE A 60 -12.14 -10.98 -10.74
C PHE A 60 -11.42 -10.48 -9.47
N MET A 61 -12.13 -10.39 -8.34
CA MET A 61 -11.54 -10.06 -7.03
C MET A 61 -10.51 -11.09 -6.57
N LEU A 62 -10.84 -12.39 -6.69
CA LEU A 62 -9.96 -13.47 -6.25
C LEU A 62 -8.70 -13.55 -7.12
N VAL A 63 -8.85 -13.45 -8.45
CA VAL A 63 -7.71 -13.38 -9.39
C VAL A 63 -6.86 -12.13 -9.13
N GLY A 64 -7.50 -10.97 -8.91
CA GLY A 64 -6.81 -9.73 -8.59
C GLY A 64 -6.00 -9.84 -7.29
N MET A 65 -6.58 -10.41 -6.23
CA MET A 65 -5.89 -10.60 -4.96
C MET A 65 -4.73 -11.60 -5.06
N ILE A 66 -4.92 -12.73 -5.74
CA ILE A 66 -3.82 -13.67 -5.98
C ILE A 66 -2.71 -12.98 -6.77
N GLY A 67 -3.06 -12.19 -7.80
CA GLY A 67 -2.10 -11.39 -8.56
C GLY A 67 -1.34 -10.39 -7.69
N MET A 68 -2.04 -9.65 -6.83
CA MET A 68 -1.43 -8.68 -5.92
C MET A 68 -0.50 -9.33 -4.89
N ILE A 69 -0.92 -10.43 -4.26
CA ILE A 69 -0.10 -11.20 -3.30
C ILE A 69 1.12 -11.78 -4.03
N SER A 70 0.93 -12.31 -5.23
CA SER A 70 2.01 -12.88 -6.04
C SER A 70 3.01 -11.82 -6.48
N LEU A 71 2.55 -10.61 -6.86
CA LEU A 71 3.41 -9.48 -7.20
C LEU A 71 4.16 -8.95 -5.98
N ASN A 72 3.52 -8.84 -4.82
CA ASN A 72 4.16 -8.46 -3.57
C ASN A 72 5.26 -9.46 -3.18
N TYR A 73 4.94 -10.76 -3.23
CA TYR A 73 5.91 -11.83 -3.00
C TYR A 73 7.03 -11.86 -4.05
N ALA A 74 6.70 -11.63 -5.33
CA ALA A 74 7.68 -11.59 -6.41
C ALA A 74 8.63 -10.38 -6.24
N MET A 75 8.15 -9.20 -5.87
CA MET A 75 9.02 -8.06 -5.56
C MET A 75 9.93 -8.36 -4.36
N MET A 76 9.44 -9.12 -3.39
CA MET A 76 10.21 -9.57 -2.22
C MET A 76 11.22 -10.69 -2.54
N CYS A 77 10.97 -11.49 -3.59
CA CYS A 77 11.73 -12.71 -3.92
C CYS A 77 12.49 -12.63 -5.27
N SER A 78 12.28 -11.60 -6.07
CA SER A 78 12.77 -11.54 -7.45
C SER A 78 14.27 -11.27 -7.50
N PRO A 79 15.00 -11.98 -8.38
CA PRO A 79 16.43 -11.82 -8.60
C PRO A 79 16.90 -10.46 -9.14
N CYS A 80 16.03 -9.45 -9.30
CA CYS A 80 16.44 -8.10 -9.72
C CYS A 80 17.16 -7.31 -8.61
N THR A 81 17.22 -7.85 -7.38
CA THR A 81 18.11 -7.44 -6.28
C THR A 81 19.41 -8.25 -6.23
N ARG A 82 19.68 -9.16 -7.19
CA ARG A 82 20.90 -10.00 -7.26
C ARG A 82 22.04 -9.36 -8.04
N VAL A 83 22.47 -8.15 -7.67
CA VAL A 83 23.78 -7.64 -8.09
C VAL A 83 24.58 -7.24 -6.84
N PRO A 84 25.80 -7.78 -6.60
CA PRO A 84 26.65 -7.36 -5.48
C PRO A 84 26.97 -5.87 -5.59
N PRO A 85 26.93 -5.10 -4.47
CA PRO A 85 27.35 -5.51 -3.13
C PRO A 85 26.24 -5.78 -2.08
N CYS A 86 24.96 -5.80 -2.44
CA CYS A 86 23.87 -5.84 -1.44
C CYS A 86 23.62 -7.21 -0.76
N ASN A 87 24.12 -8.33 -1.32
CA ASN A 87 23.85 -9.67 -0.78
C ASN A 87 24.58 -9.96 0.55
N PHE A 88 25.77 -9.39 0.77
CA PHE A 88 26.55 -9.64 1.99
C PHE A 88 26.24 -8.65 3.12
N ILE A 89 25.80 -7.45 2.77
CA ILE A 89 25.43 -6.41 3.73
C ILE A 89 24.04 -6.71 4.32
N CYS A 90 23.10 -7.26 3.55
CA CYS A 90 21.75 -7.59 4.02
C CYS A 90 21.70 -8.77 4.99
N LEU A 91 22.67 -9.70 4.95
CA LEU A 91 22.81 -10.77 5.95
C LEU A 91 23.39 -10.27 7.28
N PHE A 92 24.05 -9.10 7.29
CA PHE A 92 24.65 -8.49 8.48
C PHE A 92 23.84 -7.29 9.04
N LEU A 93 23.03 -6.62 8.20
CA LEU A 93 22.11 -5.53 8.57
C LEU A 93 20.66 -6.02 8.86
N ALA A 94 20.35 -7.31 8.66
CA ALA A 94 19.06 -7.90 9.01
C ALA A 94 18.86 -8.16 10.52
N PHE A 95 19.82 -7.73 11.36
CA PHE A 95 19.61 -7.59 12.78
C PHE A 95 19.24 -6.13 13.07
N ASP A 96 18.02 -5.95 13.59
CA ASP A 96 17.36 -4.71 14.03
C ASP A 96 16.39 -4.01 13.02
N PHE A 97 15.10 -3.97 13.42
CA PHE A 97 13.94 -3.20 12.91
C PHE A 97 13.26 -3.48 11.55
N THR A 98 13.92 -4.02 10.51
CA THR A 98 13.20 -4.43 9.26
C THR A 98 12.19 -5.55 9.52
N GLN A 99 12.45 -6.36 10.55
CA GLN A 99 11.53 -7.35 11.09
C GLN A 99 10.16 -6.75 11.44
N PHE A 100 10.10 -5.59 12.10
CA PHE A 100 8.83 -5.00 12.55
C PHE A 100 7.94 -4.60 11.36
N LEU A 101 8.53 -4.04 10.30
CA LEU A 101 7.79 -3.68 9.09
C LEU A 101 7.27 -4.93 8.38
N ILE A 102 8.10 -5.96 8.24
CA ILE A 102 7.68 -7.24 7.66
C ILE A 102 6.57 -7.87 8.51
N TYR A 103 6.68 -7.86 9.85
CA TYR A 103 5.61 -8.35 10.73
C TYR A 103 4.32 -7.57 10.55
N VAL A 104 4.36 -6.23 10.47
CA VAL A 104 3.15 -5.42 10.30
C VAL A 104 2.53 -5.63 8.91
N VAL A 105 3.32 -5.77 7.84
CA VAL A 105 2.83 -6.11 6.49
C VAL A 105 2.22 -7.51 6.45
N VAL A 106 2.85 -8.50 7.10
CA VAL A 106 2.31 -9.87 7.22
C VAL A 106 1.00 -9.87 8.01
N ILE A 107 0.90 -9.09 9.08
CA ILE A 107 -0.33 -8.94 9.85
C ILE A 107 -1.42 -8.28 8.99
N ALA A 108 -1.11 -7.18 8.28
CA ALA A 108 -2.07 -6.49 7.43
C ALA A 108 -2.59 -7.36 6.27
N THR A 109 -1.70 -8.11 5.62
CA THR A 109 -2.07 -9.07 4.57
C THR A 109 -2.90 -10.22 5.13
N ALA A 110 -2.59 -10.72 6.34
CA ALA A 110 -3.41 -11.71 7.02
C ALA A 110 -4.82 -11.19 7.35
N PHE A 111 -4.95 -9.94 7.81
CA PHE A 111 -6.25 -9.29 8.01
C PHE A 111 -7.02 -9.08 6.68
N GLY A 112 -6.31 -8.80 5.58
CA GLY A 112 -6.90 -8.73 4.24
C GLY A 112 -7.43 -10.08 3.76
N ALA A 113 -6.63 -11.14 3.92
CA ALA A 113 -7.03 -12.50 3.60
C ALA A 113 -8.22 -12.98 4.46
N LEU A 114 -8.22 -12.66 5.76
CA LEU A 114 -9.32 -12.97 6.67
C LEU A 114 -10.62 -12.26 6.24
N ALA A 115 -10.55 -10.97 5.92
CA ALA A 115 -11.70 -10.23 5.42
C ALA A 115 -12.30 -10.87 4.15
N MET A 116 -11.45 -11.39 3.27
CA MET A 116 -11.89 -12.09 2.06
C MET A 116 -12.53 -13.44 2.33
N ILE A 117 -11.91 -14.29 3.14
CA ILE A 117 -12.47 -15.60 3.51
C ILE A 117 -13.86 -15.39 4.08
N VAL A 118 -14.02 -14.43 4.98
CA VAL A 118 -15.30 -14.12 5.61
C VAL A 118 -16.31 -13.52 4.61
N SER A 119 -15.87 -12.69 3.67
CA SER A 119 -16.75 -12.17 2.60
C SER A 119 -17.29 -13.27 1.68
N ILE A 120 -16.46 -14.27 1.37
CA ILE A 120 -16.84 -15.45 0.58
C ILE A 120 -17.78 -16.35 1.40
N THR A 121 -17.48 -16.59 2.68
CA THR A 121 -18.34 -17.35 3.58
C THR A 121 -19.71 -16.69 3.77
N MET A 122 -19.79 -15.37 3.92
CA MET A 122 -21.09 -14.67 3.97
C MET A 122 -21.93 -14.92 2.72
N LEU A 123 -21.30 -14.91 1.54
CA LEU A 123 -21.99 -15.08 0.27
C LEU A 123 -22.45 -16.53 0.04
N VAL A 124 -21.67 -17.53 0.50
CA VAL A 124 -22.01 -18.96 0.36
C VAL A 124 -23.04 -19.42 1.39
N THR A 125 -22.89 -19.00 2.65
CA THR A 125 -23.73 -19.49 3.75
C THR A 125 -24.99 -18.65 3.99
N ASN A 126 -25.12 -17.50 3.32
CA ASN A 126 -26.20 -16.52 3.49
C ASN A 126 -26.44 -16.10 4.96
N THR A 127 -25.39 -16.21 5.80
CA THR A 127 -25.41 -15.82 7.21
C THR A 127 -24.69 -14.48 7.37
N ARG A 128 -25.36 -13.49 7.98
CA ARG A 128 -24.82 -12.14 8.13
C ARG A 128 -24.30 -11.87 9.54
N PHE A 129 -23.04 -12.19 9.82
CA PHE A 129 -22.28 -11.66 10.95
C PHE A 129 -21.72 -10.25 10.69
N THR A 130 -22.58 -9.31 10.32
CA THR A 130 -22.22 -7.94 9.93
C THR A 130 -21.35 -7.15 10.94
N PRO A 131 -21.66 -7.13 12.25
CA PRO A 131 -20.88 -6.33 13.20
C PRO A 131 -19.45 -6.83 13.38
N LEU A 132 -19.22 -8.14 13.31
CA LEU A 132 -17.88 -8.74 13.44
C LEU A 132 -16.99 -8.36 12.24
N ILE A 133 -17.54 -8.40 11.03
CA ILE A 133 -16.81 -7.98 9.81
C ILE A 133 -16.42 -6.52 9.88
N LEU A 134 -17.36 -5.66 10.29
CA LEU A 134 -17.11 -4.23 10.40
C LEU A 134 -15.94 -3.95 11.36
N VAL A 135 -15.91 -4.61 12.52
CA VAL A 135 -14.80 -4.47 13.49
C VAL A 135 -13.47 -4.91 12.87
N ILE A 136 -13.43 -6.06 12.17
CA ILE A 136 -12.21 -6.54 11.50
C ILE A 136 -11.74 -5.56 10.42
N LEU A 137 -12.66 -5.02 9.61
CA LEU A 137 -12.33 -4.07 8.54
C LEU A 137 -11.80 -2.76 9.11
N VAL A 138 -12.40 -2.25 10.20
CA VAL A 138 -11.93 -1.03 10.88
C VAL A 138 -10.53 -1.22 11.43
N ILE A 139 -10.27 -2.31 12.15
CA ILE A 139 -8.93 -2.62 12.69
C ILE A 139 -7.91 -2.75 11.56
N GLY A 140 -8.23 -3.51 10.50
CA GLY A 140 -7.34 -3.66 9.35
C GLY A 140 -7.07 -2.36 8.59
N THR A 141 -8.05 -1.45 8.52
CA THR A 141 -7.88 -0.13 7.91
C THR A 141 -6.94 0.73 8.75
N LEU A 142 -7.11 0.75 10.07
CA LEU A 142 -6.21 1.50 10.97
C LEU A 142 -4.76 0.99 10.87
N LEU A 143 -4.56 -0.32 10.79
CA LEU A 143 -3.23 -0.90 10.58
C LEU A 143 -2.62 -0.45 9.25
N ASN A 144 -3.38 -0.46 8.16
CA ASN A 144 -2.89 0.00 6.86
C ASN A 144 -2.54 1.50 6.84
N VAL A 145 -3.27 2.34 7.59
CA VAL A 145 -2.89 3.76 7.75
C VAL A 145 -1.53 3.87 8.46
N VAL A 146 -1.28 3.06 9.49
CA VAL A 146 0.03 3.05 10.16
C VAL A 146 1.14 2.60 9.20
N ILE A 147 0.88 1.58 8.38
CA ILE A 147 1.82 1.16 7.31
C ILE A 147 2.12 2.30 6.35
N LEU A 148 1.09 2.98 5.85
CA LEU A 148 1.26 4.11 4.93
C LEU A 148 2.14 5.21 5.53
N ILE A 149 1.96 5.51 6.82
CA ILE A 149 2.79 6.49 7.53
C ILE A 149 4.24 6.01 7.62
N MET A 150 4.48 4.73 7.92
CA MET A 150 5.83 4.15 7.96
C MET A 150 6.50 4.16 6.59
N GLU A 151 5.78 3.78 5.53
CA GLU A 151 6.26 3.82 4.14
C GLU A 151 6.63 5.25 3.72
N LEU A 152 5.78 6.22 4.06
CA LEU A 152 6.04 7.62 3.79
C LEU A 152 7.30 8.12 4.51
N GLN A 153 7.52 7.68 5.75
CA GLN A 153 8.73 8.03 6.51
C GLN A 153 10.00 7.42 5.90
N MET A 154 9.94 6.19 5.39
CA MET A 154 11.07 5.58 4.67
C MET A 154 11.39 6.29 3.34
N ILE A 155 10.38 6.89 2.69
CA ILE A 155 10.54 7.62 1.42
C ILE A 155 11.10 9.03 1.66
N LEU A 156 10.49 9.79 2.56
CA LEU A 156 10.90 11.16 2.87
C LEU A 156 12.25 11.24 3.60
N GLY A 157 12.65 10.16 4.28
CA GLY A 157 13.89 10.12 5.06
C GLY A 157 13.79 10.88 6.39
N GLY A 158 14.91 10.96 7.12
CA GLY A 158 15.04 11.71 8.38
C GLY A 158 15.16 10.86 9.66
N ARG A 159 15.29 9.53 9.56
CA ARG A 159 15.59 8.60 10.66
C ARG A 159 16.38 7.38 10.15
N SER A 160 16.77 6.47 11.05
CA SER A 160 17.70 5.33 10.84
C SER A 160 17.33 4.29 9.76
N VAL A 161 16.22 4.46 9.03
CA VAL A 161 15.79 3.55 7.95
C VAL A 161 15.33 4.41 6.77
N GLU A 162 16.25 4.63 5.82
CA GLU A 162 15.99 5.34 4.57
C GLU A 162 16.11 4.34 3.42
N LEU A 163 15.15 4.37 2.49
CA LEU A 163 15.27 3.55 1.28
C LEU A 163 16.40 4.08 0.41
N SER A 164 17.16 3.18 -0.23
CA SER A 164 18.15 3.59 -1.22
C SER A 164 17.47 4.34 -2.36
N GLU A 165 18.13 5.35 -2.90
CA GLU A 165 17.61 6.16 -3.99
C GLU A 165 17.40 5.35 -5.29
N ASP A 166 18.07 4.21 -5.41
CA ASP A 166 17.93 3.25 -6.51
C ASP A 166 16.62 2.45 -6.46
N ASP A 167 15.95 2.39 -5.29
CA ASP A 167 14.76 1.55 -5.05
C ASP A 167 13.44 2.32 -5.25
N TYR A 168 13.42 3.34 -6.11
CA TYR A 168 12.24 4.19 -6.33
C TYR A 168 11.02 3.40 -6.87
N ALA A 169 11.24 2.33 -7.64
CA ALA A 169 10.16 1.47 -8.14
C ALA A 169 9.51 0.66 -7.01
N LEU A 170 10.31 0.15 -6.07
CA LEU A 170 9.83 -0.57 -4.89
C LEU A 170 9.07 0.38 -3.96
N ALA A 171 9.62 1.58 -3.70
CA ALA A 171 8.97 2.63 -2.93
C ALA A 171 7.59 3.00 -3.51
N ALA A 172 7.53 3.20 -4.83
CA ALA A 172 6.28 3.53 -5.51
C ALA A 172 5.26 2.39 -5.44
N PHE A 173 5.71 1.14 -5.61
CA PHE A 173 4.83 -0.02 -5.49
C PHE A 173 4.26 -0.18 -4.08
N MET A 174 5.10 -0.10 -3.04
CA MET A 174 4.65 -0.18 -1.63
C MET A 174 3.57 0.88 -1.34
N LEU A 175 3.89 2.15 -1.62
CA LEU A 175 2.96 3.27 -1.39
C LEU A 175 1.65 3.10 -2.19
N TYR A 176 1.74 2.66 -3.44
CA TYR A 176 0.56 2.38 -4.27
C TYR A 176 -0.31 1.28 -3.67
N THR A 177 0.27 0.14 -3.26
CA THR A 177 -0.48 -0.96 -2.69
C THR A 177 -1.19 -0.58 -1.39
N SER A 178 -0.52 0.17 -0.51
CA SER A 178 -1.12 0.68 0.73
C SER A 178 -2.28 1.64 0.48
N ILE A 179 -2.16 2.55 -0.50
CA ILE A 179 -3.24 3.48 -0.88
C ILE A 179 -4.47 2.71 -1.41
N VAL A 180 -4.26 1.75 -2.31
CA VAL A 180 -5.35 0.96 -2.91
C VAL A 180 -6.05 0.11 -1.84
N ASP A 181 -5.31 -0.52 -0.94
CA ASP A 181 -5.90 -1.34 0.12
C ASP A 181 -6.75 -0.50 1.09
N ILE A 182 -6.28 0.68 1.49
CA ILE A 182 -7.06 1.60 2.34
C ILE A 182 -8.35 1.99 1.61
N PHE A 183 -8.26 2.38 0.34
CA PHE A 183 -9.41 2.75 -0.48
C PHE A 183 -10.44 1.61 -0.57
N LEU A 184 -10.00 0.39 -0.87
CA LEU A 184 -10.89 -0.78 -1.00
C LEU A 184 -11.56 -1.14 0.33
N ARG A 185 -10.85 -1.07 1.45
CA ARG A 185 -11.44 -1.32 2.79
C ARG A 185 -12.49 -0.25 3.14
N ILE A 186 -12.25 1.02 2.81
CA ILE A 186 -13.25 2.08 3.01
C ILE A 186 -14.51 1.80 2.17
N VAL A 187 -14.36 1.43 0.90
CA VAL A 187 -15.51 1.07 0.04
C VAL A 187 -16.28 -0.13 0.60
N GLN A 188 -15.59 -1.14 1.12
CA GLN A 188 -16.23 -2.29 1.77
C GLN A 188 -17.02 -1.89 3.03
N ILE A 189 -16.45 -1.02 3.88
CA ILE A 189 -17.14 -0.50 5.07
C ILE A 189 -18.39 0.27 4.67
N LEU A 190 -18.30 1.17 3.69
CA LEU A 190 -19.45 1.95 3.20
C LEU A 190 -20.54 1.04 2.63
N GLY A 191 -20.18 0.02 1.85
CA GLY A 191 -21.13 -0.94 1.30
C GLY A 191 -21.85 -1.79 2.36
N ILE A 192 -21.20 -2.04 3.51
CA ILE A 192 -21.81 -2.73 4.64
C ILE A 192 -22.78 -1.81 5.40
N ILE A 193 -22.39 -0.54 5.60
CA ILE A 193 -23.22 0.46 6.31
C ILE A 193 -24.51 0.75 5.52
N ASP A 194 -24.43 0.83 4.19
CA ASP A 194 -25.61 1.07 3.32
C ASP A 194 -26.66 -0.06 3.37
N GLN A 195 -26.27 -1.27 3.79
CA GLN A 195 -27.15 -2.44 3.89
C GLN A 195 -27.79 -2.62 5.28
N GLY A 196 -27.43 -1.79 6.27
CA GLY A 196 -27.96 -1.83 7.65
C GLY A 196 -29.02 -0.77 7.89
#